data_AF-A0A2N7WHM4-F1
#
_entry.id   AF-A0A2N7WHM4-F1
#
_cell.length_a   1.000
_cell.length_b   1.000
_cell.length_c   1.000
_cell.angle_alpha   90.00
_cell.angle_beta   90.00
_cell.angle_gamma   90.00
#
_symmetry.space_group_name_H-M   'P 1'
#
loop_
_entity.id
_entity.type
_entity.pdbx_description
1 polymer ?
#
loop_
_entity_poly.entity_id
_entity_poly.type
_entity_poly.pdbx_seq_one_letter_code
_entity_poly.pdbx_strand_id
1 'polypeptide(L)'
;MSMPETERDALDQNEYFETLGYSGDDFLVRLKSSGSTVRFIGRPNNWMLSLIAPMSWWSSRWSLRGRGTTAQRAFVRACSRRGPYAEEAIASRIADEKRAAQPAPVLTQSGLPAAVIVAETGGYFHVQCPHCGDVHRHGAGLLGRRVPHCWGLYRDVSDYELVRRSASSVDHIELAAA
;
A
#
# COMPACT_ATOMS: atom_id res chain seq x y z
N MET A 1 -12.56 1.54 6.18
CA MET A 1 -13.85 1.96 6.79
C MET A 1 -14.04 3.42 6.43
N SER A 2 -15.05 3.77 5.62
CA SER A 2 -15.30 5.15 5.17
C SER A 2 -15.12 6.19 6.28
N MET A 3 -14.38 7.27 5.96
CA MET A 3 -14.21 8.42 6.85
C MET A 3 -15.58 9.04 7.18
N PRO A 4 -15.90 9.31 8.46
CA PRO A 4 -17.14 9.95 8.86
C PRO A 4 -17.34 11.30 8.15
N GLU A 5 -18.56 11.62 7.78
CA GLU A 5 -18.93 12.87 7.09
C GLU A 5 -18.43 14.12 7.84
N THR A 6 -18.50 14.07 9.16
CA THR A 6 -17.97 15.09 10.08
C THR A 6 -16.45 15.31 10.01
N GLU A 7 -15.67 14.29 9.65
CA GLU A 7 -14.23 14.41 9.41
C GLU A 7 -13.94 14.97 7.99
N ARG A 8 -14.80 14.68 7.00
CA ARG A 8 -14.71 15.25 5.65
C ARG A 8 -14.98 16.76 5.65
N ASP A 9 -16.07 17.19 6.30
CA ASP A 9 -16.41 18.61 6.44
C ASP A 9 -15.31 19.41 7.13
N ALA A 10 -14.58 18.79 8.06
CA ALA A 10 -13.45 19.43 8.74
C ALA A 10 -12.27 19.69 7.79
N LEU A 11 -12.02 18.78 6.84
CA LEU A 11 -10.97 18.91 5.84
C LEU A 11 -11.34 19.92 4.75
N ASP A 12 -12.59 19.92 4.29
CA ASP A 12 -13.06 20.81 3.22
C ASP A 12 -13.05 22.30 3.62
N GLN A 13 -13.11 22.59 4.92
CA GLN A 13 -13.05 23.96 5.46
C GLN A 13 -11.60 24.42 5.74
N ASN A 14 -10.71 24.33 4.74
CA ASN A 14 -9.29 24.68 4.91
C ASN A 14 -8.80 25.75 3.92
N GLU A 15 -8.05 26.73 4.44
CA GLU A 15 -7.48 27.83 3.65
C GLU A 15 -6.14 27.51 2.99
N TYR A 16 -5.45 26.46 3.43
CA TYR A 16 -4.15 26.01 2.93
C TYR A 16 -4.25 24.95 1.83
N PHE A 17 -5.39 24.29 1.67
CA PHE A 17 -5.59 23.31 0.60
C PHE A 17 -7.02 23.29 0.06
N GLU A 18 -7.18 22.58 -1.05
CA GLU A 18 -8.43 22.22 -1.69
C GLU A 18 -8.52 20.69 -1.71
N THR A 19 -9.61 20.12 -1.20
CA THR A 19 -9.84 18.68 -1.34
C THR A 19 -10.24 18.37 -2.77
N LEU A 20 -9.51 17.44 -3.41
CA LEU A 20 -9.77 17.01 -4.79
C LEU A 20 -10.64 15.76 -4.86
N GLY A 21 -10.64 14.93 -3.81
CA GLY A 21 -11.50 13.74 -3.76
C GLY A 21 -11.16 12.79 -2.62
N TYR A 22 -12.10 11.88 -2.39
CA TYR A 22 -12.05 10.82 -1.38
C TYR A 22 -12.19 9.46 -2.05
N SER A 23 -11.35 8.48 -1.69
CA SER A 23 -11.47 7.10 -2.15
C SER A 23 -11.16 6.12 -1.02
N GLY A 24 -12.21 5.56 -0.40
CA GLY A 24 -12.06 4.67 0.75
C GLY A 24 -11.41 5.38 1.94
N ASP A 25 -10.22 4.91 2.33
CA ASP A 25 -9.40 5.53 3.39
C ASP A 25 -8.37 6.53 2.83
N ASP A 26 -8.33 6.74 1.51
CA ASP A 26 -7.40 7.67 0.86
C ASP A 26 -8.07 9.00 0.57
N PHE A 27 -7.31 10.09 0.70
CA PHE A 27 -7.78 11.43 0.35
C PHE A 27 -6.71 12.21 -0.42
N LEU A 28 -7.16 12.92 -1.45
CA LEU A 28 -6.33 13.69 -2.36
C LEU A 28 -6.58 15.17 -2.11
N VAL A 29 -5.52 15.93 -1.84
CA VAL A 29 -5.59 17.37 -1.61
C VAL A 29 -4.63 18.11 -2.51
N ARG A 30 -4.97 19.33 -2.90
CA ARG A 30 -4.07 20.29 -3.53
C ARG A 30 -3.68 21.34 -2.52
N LEU A 31 -2.39 21.45 -2.21
CA LEU A 31 -1.87 22.52 -1.37
C LEU A 31 -1.99 23.85 -2.14
N LYS A 32 -2.72 24.82 -1.59
CA LYS A 32 -2.92 26.15 -2.19
C LYS A 32 -1.62 26.96 -2.24
N SER A 33 -0.71 26.73 -1.30
CA SER A 33 0.58 27.42 -1.22
C SER A 33 1.55 27.05 -2.34
N SER A 34 1.53 25.79 -2.79
CA SER A 34 2.49 25.26 -3.76
C SER A 34 1.85 24.71 -5.04
N GLY A 35 0.52 24.60 -5.09
CA GLY A 35 -0.22 23.90 -6.14
C GLY A 35 0.02 22.39 -6.17
N SER A 36 0.84 21.86 -5.27
CA SER A 36 1.20 20.43 -5.25
C SER A 36 0.02 19.57 -4.81
N THR A 37 -0.15 18.45 -5.49
CA THR A 37 -1.17 17.46 -5.12
C THR A 37 -0.54 16.41 -4.20
N VAL A 38 -1.13 16.23 -3.02
CA VAL A 38 -0.70 15.26 -2.01
C VAL A 38 -1.79 14.22 -1.84
N ARG A 39 -1.42 12.94 -1.96
CA ARG A 39 -2.29 11.82 -1.63
C ARG A 39 -1.92 11.33 -0.23
N PHE A 40 -2.90 11.32 0.65
CA PHE A 40 -2.77 10.71 1.96
C PHE A 40 -3.45 9.34 1.93
N ILE A 41 -2.72 8.32 2.37
CA ILE A 41 -3.20 6.94 2.44
C ILE A 41 -3.56 6.64 3.89
N GLY A 42 -4.80 6.24 4.13
CA GLY A 42 -5.29 5.97 5.48
C GLY A 42 -5.82 7.19 6.22
N ARG A 43 -6.22 6.97 7.48
CA ARG A 43 -6.81 8.04 8.31
C ARG A 43 -5.78 9.12 8.65
N PRO A 44 -6.12 10.42 8.48
CA PRO A 44 -5.20 11.52 8.79
C PRO A 44 -4.69 11.45 10.24
N ASN A 45 -3.40 11.74 10.42
CA ASN A 45 -2.73 11.86 11.72
C ASN A 45 -1.99 13.21 11.84
N ASN A 46 -1.36 13.49 12.98
CA ASN A 46 -0.72 14.79 13.21
C ASN A 46 0.39 15.12 12.22
N TRP A 47 1.16 14.12 11.78
CA TRP A 47 2.21 14.35 10.80
C TRP A 47 1.61 14.75 9.45
N MET A 48 0.59 14.03 8.98
CA MET A 48 -0.11 14.36 7.73
C MET A 48 -0.75 15.75 7.79
N LEU A 49 -1.39 16.11 8.92
CA LEU A 49 -1.96 17.45 9.11
C LEU A 49 -0.90 18.54 9.05
N SER A 50 0.33 18.27 9.54
CA SER A 50 1.43 19.24 9.51
C SER A 50 1.96 19.53 8.10
N LEU A 51 1.82 18.59 7.16
CA LEU A 51 2.14 18.83 5.74
C LEU A 51 1.16 19.78 5.06
N ILE A 52 -0.03 19.91 5.63
CA ILE A 52 -1.13 20.68 5.09
C ILE A 52 -1.13 22.09 5.66
N ALA A 53 -1.04 22.21 6.99
CA ALA A 53 -0.97 23.48 7.69
C ALA A 53 -0.25 23.32 9.05
N PRO A 54 0.36 24.38 9.61
CA PRO A 54 1.03 24.30 10.90
C PRO A 54 0.11 23.77 12.00
N MET A 55 0.60 22.92 12.91
CA MET A 55 -0.20 22.40 14.03
C MET A 55 -0.76 23.50 14.95
N SER A 56 -0.09 24.66 15.01
CA SER A 56 -0.60 25.86 15.67
C SER A 56 -1.89 26.38 15.03
N TRP A 57 -2.07 26.25 13.71
CA TRP A 57 -3.30 26.59 13.03
C TRP A 57 -4.43 25.62 13.39
N TRP A 58 -4.21 24.31 13.28
CA TRP A 58 -5.20 23.28 13.64
C TRP A 58 -5.62 23.41 15.10
N SER A 59 -4.66 23.66 15.99
CA SER A 59 -4.90 23.81 17.42
C SER A 59 -5.51 25.15 17.80
N SER A 60 -5.31 26.26 17.06
CA SER A 60 -5.91 27.56 17.37
C SER A 60 -7.30 27.73 16.75
N ARG A 61 -7.46 27.35 15.48
CA ARG A 61 -8.72 27.41 14.72
C ARG A 61 -9.78 26.48 15.30
N TRP A 62 -9.35 25.31 15.74
CA TRP A 62 -10.22 24.25 16.28
C TRP A 62 -9.82 23.86 17.69
N SER A 63 -9.25 24.80 18.44
CA SER A 63 -8.94 24.61 19.86
C SER A 63 -10.19 24.18 20.62
N LEU A 64 -9.94 23.48 21.72
CA LEU A 64 -10.94 23.10 22.72
C LEU A 64 -11.60 24.26 23.45
N ARG A 65 -11.27 25.51 23.12
CA ARG A 65 -11.61 26.69 23.91
C ARG A 65 -12.22 27.86 23.12
N GLY A 66 -12.61 27.73 21.85
CA GLY A 66 -13.42 28.84 21.30
C GLY A 66 -13.88 28.87 19.85
N ARG A 67 -13.32 28.09 18.91
CA ARG A 67 -13.78 28.09 17.51
C ARG A 67 -13.76 26.67 16.90
N GLY A 68 -14.66 26.41 15.94
CA GLY A 68 -14.89 25.11 15.30
C GLY A 68 -16.11 24.34 15.83
N THR A 69 -16.64 23.41 15.04
CA THR A 69 -17.74 22.52 15.44
C THR A 69 -17.24 21.43 16.40
N THR A 70 -18.15 20.75 17.11
CA THR A 70 -17.79 19.60 17.96
C THR A 70 -17.12 18.48 17.15
N ALA A 71 -17.57 18.29 15.90
CA ALA A 71 -16.96 17.40 14.92
C ALA A 71 -15.49 17.73 14.62
N GLN A 72 -15.19 18.99 14.28
CA GLN A 72 -13.83 19.44 13.98
C GLN A 72 -12.86 19.25 15.15
N ARG A 73 -13.31 19.53 16.38
CA ARG A 73 -12.51 19.29 17.59
C ARG A 73 -12.25 17.80 17.83
N ALA A 74 -13.26 16.96 17.62
CA ALA A 74 -13.12 15.51 17.76
C ALA A 74 -12.14 14.94 16.73
N PHE A 75 -12.16 15.46 15.51
CA PHE A 75 -11.24 15.09 14.43
C PHE A 75 -9.77 15.39 14.80
N VAL A 76 -9.42 16.61 15.19
CA VAL A 76 -8.03 16.95 15.58
C VAL A 76 -7.54 16.10 16.74
N ARG A 77 -8.40 15.87 17.75
CA ARG A 77 -8.06 14.96 18.85
C ARG A 77 -7.83 13.53 18.38
N ALA A 78 -8.62 13.05 17.42
CA ALA A 78 -8.43 11.73 16.84
C ALA A 78 -7.09 11.64 16.08
N CYS A 79 -6.73 12.64 15.28
CA CYS A 79 -5.44 12.71 14.61
C CYS A 79 -4.27 12.73 15.61
N SER A 80 -4.43 13.43 16.74
CA SER A 80 -3.42 13.46 17.80
C SER A 80 -3.24 12.12 18.49
N ARG A 81 -4.32 11.40 18.76
CA ARG A 81 -4.25 10.04 19.31
C ARG A 81 -3.64 9.02 18.35
N ARG A 82 -3.74 9.24 17.04
CA ARG A 82 -3.13 8.39 16.02
C ARG A 82 -1.61 8.58 15.91
N GLY A 83 -1.05 9.64 16.49
CA GLY A 83 0.40 9.85 16.56
C GLY A 83 1.06 10.23 15.23
N PRO A 84 2.37 10.00 15.07
CA PRO A 84 3.08 10.26 13.82
C PRO A 84 2.69 9.27 12.71
N TYR A 85 3.08 9.57 11.47
CA TYR A 85 2.94 8.65 10.35
C TYR A 85 3.91 7.48 10.49
N ALA A 86 3.36 6.28 10.72
CA ALA A 86 4.11 5.04 10.86
C ALA A 86 4.16 4.32 9.51
N GLU A 87 5.09 4.74 8.65
CA GLU A 87 5.28 4.19 7.31
C GLU A 87 5.47 2.67 7.32
N GLU A 88 6.32 2.17 8.23
CA GLU A 88 6.58 0.73 8.39
C GLU A 88 5.31 -0.05 8.77
N ALA A 89 4.47 0.49 9.66
CA ALA A 89 3.23 -0.17 10.06
C ALA A 89 2.21 -0.22 8.91
N ILE A 90 2.17 0.84 8.09
CA ILE A 90 1.31 0.89 6.90
C ILE A 90 1.83 -0.07 5.83
N ALA A 91 3.14 -0.09 5.58
CA ALA A 91 3.78 -1.03 4.66
C ALA A 91 3.52 -2.48 5.09
N SER A 92 3.66 -2.79 6.38
CA SER A 92 3.34 -4.10 6.95
C SER A 92 1.87 -4.47 6.73
N ARG A 93 0.93 -3.58 7.05
CA ARG A 93 -0.50 -3.83 6.85
C ARG A 93 -0.84 -4.07 5.38
N ILE A 94 -0.32 -3.25 4.46
CA ILE A 94 -0.54 -3.42 3.02
C ILE A 94 0.05 -4.76 2.56
N ALA A 95 1.24 -5.12 3.06
CA ALA A 95 1.86 -6.40 2.79
C ALA A 95 0.97 -7.55 3.28
N ASP A 96 0.40 -7.47 4.48
CA ASP A 96 -0.50 -8.49 5.03
C ASP A 96 -1.79 -8.61 4.21
N GLU A 97 -2.40 -7.49 3.81
CA GLU A 97 -3.59 -7.46 2.95
C GLU A 97 -3.32 -8.08 1.57
N LYS A 98 -2.18 -7.74 0.95
CA LYS A 98 -1.76 -8.34 -0.33
C LYS A 98 -1.59 -9.85 -0.24
N ARG A 99 -0.95 -10.31 0.85
CA ARG A 99 -0.73 -11.72 1.12
C ARG A 99 -2.03 -12.46 1.37
N ALA A 100 -2.94 -11.89 2.16
CA ALA A 100 -4.26 -12.48 2.43
C ALA A 100 -5.12 -12.57 1.16
N ALA A 101 -4.92 -11.65 0.20
CA ALA A 101 -5.60 -11.69 -1.10
C ALA A 101 -4.97 -12.68 -2.11
N GLN A 102 -3.81 -13.28 -1.81
CA GLN A 102 -3.20 -14.23 -2.72
C GLN A 102 -3.97 -15.56 -2.73
N PRO A 103 -4.15 -16.17 -3.92
CA PRO A 103 -4.60 -17.55 -3.99
C PRO A 103 -3.56 -18.48 -3.34
N ALA A 104 -3.99 -19.67 -2.94
CA ALA A 104 -3.06 -20.70 -2.48
C ALA A 104 -1.97 -20.95 -3.54
N PRO A 105 -0.69 -21.05 -3.14
CA PRO A 105 0.39 -21.23 -4.09
C PRO A 105 0.27 -22.58 -4.78
N VAL A 106 0.41 -22.60 -6.10
CA VAL A 106 0.59 -23.84 -6.85
C VAL A 106 1.99 -24.36 -6.54
N LEU A 107 2.13 -25.63 -6.19
CA LEU A 107 3.43 -26.24 -5.89
C LEU A 107 4.02 -26.89 -7.14
N THR A 108 5.33 -26.76 -7.32
CA THR A 108 6.09 -27.49 -8.33
C THR A 108 6.36 -28.93 -7.86
N GLN A 109 6.95 -29.75 -8.74
CA GLN A 109 7.34 -31.12 -8.40
C GLN A 109 8.36 -31.21 -7.25
N SER A 110 9.18 -30.19 -7.06
CA SER A 110 10.12 -30.12 -5.92
C SER A 110 9.44 -29.73 -4.60
N GLY A 111 8.14 -29.46 -4.63
CA GLY A 111 7.34 -29.02 -3.48
C GLY A 111 7.46 -27.52 -3.19
N LEU A 112 8.11 -26.74 -4.05
CA LEU A 112 8.25 -25.29 -3.89
C LEU A 112 7.09 -24.53 -4.55
N PRO A 113 6.66 -23.39 -4.01
CA PRO A 113 5.72 -22.49 -4.68
C PRO A 113 6.19 -22.11 -6.10
N ALA A 114 5.28 -22.17 -7.05
CA ALA A 114 5.53 -21.83 -8.44
C ALA A 114 5.33 -20.32 -8.67
N ALA A 115 6.37 -19.65 -9.13
CA ALA A 115 6.35 -18.24 -9.51
C ALA A 115 6.28 -18.12 -11.03
N VAL A 116 5.14 -17.65 -11.52
CA VAL A 116 4.83 -17.66 -12.95
C VAL A 116 5.51 -16.49 -13.65
N ILE A 117 6.25 -16.80 -14.72
CA ILE A 117 6.77 -15.79 -15.65
C ILE A 117 5.60 -15.22 -16.45
N VAL A 118 5.36 -13.92 -16.30
CA VAL A 118 4.27 -13.18 -16.96
C VAL A 118 4.75 -12.39 -18.18
N ALA A 119 6.04 -12.07 -18.26
CA ALA A 119 6.64 -11.43 -19.44
C ALA A 119 8.15 -11.68 -19.50
N GLU A 120 8.72 -11.67 -20.71
CA GLU A 120 10.16 -11.75 -20.96
C GLU A 120 10.60 -10.52 -21.76
N THR A 121 11.65 -9.82 -21.34
CA THR A 121 12.10 -8.61 -22.02
C THR A 121 13.60 -8.42 -21.88
N GLY A 122 14.33 -8.33 -22.99
CA GLY A 122 15.74 -7.91 -23.00
C GLY A 122 16.66 -8.66 -22.04
N GLY A 123 16.48 -9.98 -21.89
CA GLY A 123 17.28 -10.79 -20.95
C GLY A 123 16.78 -10.75 -19.49
N TYR A 124 15.53 -10.37 -19.27
CA TYR A 124 14.88 -10.42 -17.96
C TYR A 124 13.56 -11.18 -18.01
N PHE A 125 13.23 -11.84 -16.91
CA PHE A 125 11.91 -12.41 -16.63
C PHE A 125 11.15 -11.48 -15.68
N HIS A 126 9.92 -11.14 -16.03
CA HIS A 126 8.95 -10.53 -15.12
C HIS A 126 8.11 -11.66 -14.54
N VAL A 127 8.13 -11.78 -13.22
CA VAL A 127 7.63 -12.95 -12.50
C VAL A 127 6.63 -12.48 -11.46
N GLN A 128 5.45 -13.08 -11.45
CA GLN A 128 4.49 -12.88 -10.36
C GLN A 128 4.94 -13.70 -9.14
N CYS A 129 5.24 -13.02 -8.03
CA CYS A 129 5.67 -13.68 -6.81
C CYS A 129 4.49 -14.44 -6.16
N PRO A 130 4.65 -15.72 -5.80
CA PRO A 130 3.58 -16.51 -5.21
C PRO A 130 3.28 -16.13 -3.75
N HIS A 131 4.07 -15.24 -3.15
CA HIS A 131 3.92 -14.83 -1.75
C HIS A 131 3.25 -13.47 -1.58
N CYS A 132 3.71 -12.46 -2.32
CA CYS A 132 3.16 -11.09 -2.24
C CYS A 132 2.24 -10.74 -3.41
N GLY A 133 2.25 -11.53 -4.49
CA GLY A 133 1.45 -11.29 -5.70
C GLY A 133 1.97 -10.21 -6.64
N ASP A 134 2.99 -9.45 -6.25
CA ASP A 134 3.57 -8.41 -7.08
C ASP A 134 4.42 -9.02 -8.22
N VAL A 135 4.63 -8.25 -9.29
CA VAL A 135 5.45 -8.64 -10.43
C VAL A 135 6.86 -8.06 -10.28
N HIS A 136 7.87 -8.92 -10.34
CA HIS A 136 9.27 -8.56 -10.13
C HIS A 136 10.15 -8.98 -11.31
N ARG A 137 11.25 -8.26 -11.47
CA ARG A 137 12.22 -8.52 -12.54
C ARG A 137 13.36 -9.39 -12.04
N HIS A 138 13.61 -10.50 -12.71
CA HIS A 138 14.74 -11.40 -12.52
C HIS A 138 15.63 -11.42 -13.77
N GLY A 139 16.94 -11.64 -13.61
CA GLY A 139 17.81 -11.90 -14.76
C GLY A 139 17.46 -13.25 -15.41
N ALA A 140 17.41 -13.29 -16.75
CA ALA A 140 16.93 -14.45 -17.52
C ALA A 140 17.91 -15.63 -17.60
N GLY A 141 18.95 -15.65 -16.75
CA GLY A 141 20.06 -16.59 -16.87
C GLY A 141 19.66 -18.06 -16.71
N LEU A 142 18.74 -18.39 -15.79
CA LEU A 142 18.33 -19.77 -15.49
C LEU A 142 16.91 -19.80 -14.88
N LEU A 143 16.13 -20.85 -15.13
CA LEU A 143 14.93 -21.15 -14.33
C LEU A 143 15.32 -21.76 -12.97
N GLY A 144 14.33 -22.02 -12.10
CA GLY A 144 14.54 -22.72 -10.83
C GLY A 144 14.43 -21.84 -9.57
N ARG A 145 15.00 -22.35 -8.47
CA ARG A 145 14.80 -21.83 -7.11
C ARG A 145 15.26 -20.37 -6.93
N ARG A 146 14.48 -19.58 -6.19
CA ARG A 146 14.72 -18.17 -5.87
C ARG A 146 14.31 -17.85 -4.44
N VAL A 147 15.07 -16.94 -3.84
CA VAL A 147 14.75 -16.37 -2.53
C VAL A 147 13.74 -15.23 -2.73
N PRO A 148 12.65 -15.17 -1.96
CA PRO A 148 11.68 -14.11 -2.06
C PRO A 148 12.22 -12.77 -1.59
N HIS A 149 12.05 -11.74 -2.42
CA HIS A 149 12.34 -10.35 -2.04
C HIS A 149 11.49 -9.90 -0.84
N CYS A 150 10.29 -10.49 -0.68
CA CYS A 150 9.37 -10.18 0.40
C CYS A 150 9.71 -10.91 1.71
N TRP A 151 10.84 -11.64 1.78
CA TRP A 151 11.32 -12.25 3.04
C TRP A 151 11.54 -11.22 4.16
N GLY A 152 11.94 -9.99 3.82
CA GLY A 152 12.07 -8.91 4.79
C GLY A 152 10.75 -8.45 5.40
N LEU A 153 9.63 -8.68 4.71
CA LEU A 153 8.27 -8.33 5.15
C LEU A 153 7.55 -9.54 5.78
N TYR A 154 7.80 -10.74 5.27
CA TYR A 154 7.22 -11.98 5.75
C TYR A 154 8.32 -12.94 6.20
N ARG A 155 8.45 -13.17 7.50
CA ARG A 155 9.55 -14.00 8.03
C ARG A 155 9.35 -15.50 7.81
N ASP A 156 8.17 -15.91 7.37
CA ASP A 156 7.72 -17.30 7.26
C ASP A 156 7.56 -17.78 5.81
N VAL A 157 8.00 -17.01 4.81
CA VAL A 157 7.93 -17.43 3.41
C VAL A 157 9.13 -18.29 3.03
N SER A 158 8.86 -19.36 2.27
CA SER A 158 9.88 -20.24 1.69
C SER A 158 10.44 -19.68 0.38
N ASP A 159 11.48 -20.34 -0.13
CA ASP A 159 11.89 -20.12 -1.52
C ASP A 159 10.79 -20.55 -2.50
N TYR A 160 10.90 -20.09 -3.75
CA TYR A 160 9.99 -20.42 -4.84
C TYR A 160 10.74 -20.80 -6.11
N GLU A 161 10.07 -21.39 -7.10
CA GLU A 161 10.66 -21.74 -8.39
C GLU A 161 10.06 -20.95 -9.55
N LEU A 162 10.91 -20.44 -10.44
CA LEU A 162 10.48 -19.80 -11.67
C LEU A 162 9.93 -20.84 -12.65
N VAL A 163 8.67 -20.66 -13.06
CA VAL A 163 8.00 -21.52 -14.04
C VAL A 163 7.44 -20.70 -15.21
N ARG A 164 7.47 -21.28 -16.41
CA ARG A 164 6.74 -20.74 -17.55
C ARG A 164 5.31 -21.27 -17.54
N ARG A 165 4.35 -20.44 -17.95
CA ARG A 165 3.03 -20.95 -18.34
C ARG A 165 3.18 -21.70 -19.66
N SER A 166 2.88 -22.99 -19.66
CA SER A 166 2.65 -23.76 -20.87
C SER A 166 1.40 -23.22 -21.57
N ALA A 167 1.45 -23.07 -22.90
CA ALA A 167 0.32 -22.60 -23.71
C ALA A 167 -0.78 -23.67 -23.88
N SER A 168 -0.57 -24.88 -23.36
CA SER A 168 -1.49 -25.99 -23.40
C SER A 168 -1.95 -26.35 -22.00
N SER A 169 -3.26 -26.30 -21.81
CA SER A 169 -4.03 -26.77 -20.65
C SER A 169 -4.13 -25.79 -19.48
N VAL A 170 -5.37 -25.34 -19.27
CA VAL A 170 -5.98 -25.41 -17.95
C VAL A 170 -5.57 -26.78 -17.36
N ASP A 171 -4.74 -26.76 -16.31
CA ASP A 171 -4.38 -27.89 -15.43
C ASP A 171 -3.00 -28.60 -15.51
N HIS A 172 -2.05 -28.28 -16.41
CA HIS A 172 -0.71 -28.90 -16.32
C HIS A 172 0.48 -27.96 -16.55
N ILE A 173 1.31 -27.82 -15.51
CA ILE A 173 2.64 -27.17 -15.55
C ILE A 173 3.67 -28.21 -16.01
N GLU A 174 4.29 -27.99 -17.18
CA GLU A 174 5.47 -28.74 -17.63
C GLU A 174 6.77 -27.99 -17.25
N LEU A 175 7.74 -28.73 -16.71
CA LEU A 175 9.08 -28.25 -16.40
C LEU A 175 10.03 -28.60 -17.55
N ALA A 176 10.80 -27.62 -18.04
CA ALA A 176 11.90 -27.85 -18.97
C ALA A 176 13.09 -28.44 -18.22
N ALA A 177 13.57 -29.61 -18.66
CA ALA A 177 14.74 -30.28 -18.12
C ALA A 177 16.05 -29.52 -18.48
N ALA A 178 16.98 -29.47 -17.53
CA ALA A 178 18.40 -29.28 -17.78
C ALA A 178 19.15 -30.44 -17.11
#